data_AF-A0A521IPI7-F1
#
_entry.id   AF-A0A521IPI7-F1
#
_cell.length_a   1.000
_cell.length_b   1.000
_cell.length_c   1.000
_cell.angle_alpha   90.00
_cell.angle_beta   90.00
_cell.angle_gamma   90.00
#
_symmetry.space_group_name_H-M   'P 1'
#
loop_
_entity.id
_entity.type
_entity.pdbx_description
1 polymer ?
#
loop_
_entity_poly.entity_id
_entity_poly.type
_entity_poly.pdbx_seq_one_letter_code
_entity_poly.pdbx_strand_id
1 'polypeptide(L)' 'LENVIRHGGIAFFIVEFTAFDEYYVLSAADVIDFYRNGDRKSIPYASFKEKGVLVRLGLNPVLDYLPAVIKLFNL' A
#
# COMPACT_ATOMS: atom_id res chain seq x y z
N LEU A 1 5.80 -9.37 -8.14
CA LEU A 1 4.39 -9.08 -7.78
C LEU A 1 3.45 -9.13 -8.98
N GLU A 2 3.86 -8.70 -10.18
CA GLU A 2 3.05 -8.85 -11.41
C GLU A 2 2.55 -10.26 -11.66
N ASN A 3 3.41 -11.27 -11.48
CA ASN A 3 2.99 -12.67 -11.60
C ASN A 3 1.92 -13.05 -10.57
N VAL A 4 1.97 -12.51 -9.34
CA VAL A 4 0.96 -12.78 -8.30
C VAL A 4 -0.39 -12.19 -8.73
N ILE A 5 -0.39 -10.92 -9.14
CA ILE A 5 -1.59 -10.23 -9.65
C ILE A 5 -2.17 -10.99 -10.85
N ARG A 6 -1.32 -11.40 -11.80
CA ARG A 6 -1.74 -12.14 -13.01
C ARG A 6 -2.49 -13.44 -12.69
N HIS A 7 -2.15 -14.10 -11.58
CA HIS A 7 -2.81 -15.36 -11.16
C HIS A 7 -3.94 -15.12 -10.16
N GLY A 8 -4.43 -13.88 -9.99
CA GLY A 8 -5.54 -13.54 -9.10
C GLY A 8 -5.17 -13.44 -7.62
N GLY A 9 -3.88 -13.40 -7.29
CA GLY A 9 -3.42 -13.19 -5.92
C GLY A 9 -3.49 -11.72 -5.49
N ILE A 10 -3.69 -11.50 -4.19
CA ILE A 10 -3.66 -10.16 -3.59
C ILE A 10 -2.21 -9.76 -3.33
N ALA A 11 -1.78 -8.64 -3.91
CA ALA A 11 -0.41 -8.13 -3.81
C ALA A 11 -0.42 -6.65 -3.45
N PHE A 12 0.29 -6.28 -2.38
CA PHE A 12 0.36 -4.91 -1.87
C PHE A 12 1.69 -4.67 -1.15
N PHE A 13 1.94 -3.40 -0.83
CA PHE A 13 3.03 -2.96 0.03
C PHE A 13 2.48 -2.31 1.28
N ILE A 14 3.13 -2.56 2.42
CA ILE A 14 2.96 -1.74 3.61
C ILE A 14 4.17 -0.80 3.67
N VAL A 15 3.92 0.50 3.75
CA VAL A 15 4.96 1.53 3.75
C VAL A 15 4.79 2.40 4.99
N GLU A 16 5.87 2.53 5.74
CA GLU A 16 5.98 3.44 6.87
C GLU A 16 6.55 4.79 6.41
N PHE A 17 5.88 5.86 6.79
CA PHE A 17 6.42 7.22 6.75
C PHE A 17 6.84 7.62 8.16
N THR A 18 8.09 7.28 8.52
CA THR A 18 8.64 7.47 9.87
C THR A 18 8.50 8.90 10.39
N ALA A 19 8.70 9.91 9.51
CA ALA A 19 8.57 11.32 9.87
C ALA A 19 7.13 11.74 10.24
N PHE A 20 6.13 10.95 9.86
CA PHE A 20 4.72 11.21 10.11
C PHE A 20 4.07 10.21 11.06
N ASP A 21 4.80 9.16 11.48
CA ASP A 21 4.25 8.03 12.25
C ASP A 21 2.99 7.42 11.57
N GLU A 22 3.04 7.31 10.24
CA GLU A 22 1.92 6.80 9.44
C GLU A 22 2.33 5.56 8.64
N TYR A 23 1.42 4.59 8.56
CA TYR A 23 1.59 3.37 7.81
C TYR A 23 0.50 3.28 6.74
N TYR A 24 0.85 2.93 5.51
CA TYR A 24 -0.11 2.79 4.42
C TYR A 24 -0.02 1.42 3.78
N VAL A 25 -1.18 0.86 3.44
CA VAL A 25 -1.30 -0.20 2.43
C VAL A 25 -1.50 0.47 1.08
N LEU A 26 -0.64 0.15 0.11
CA LEU A 26 -0.79 0.57 -1.29
C LEU A 26 -0.79 -0.68 -2.19
N SER A 27 -1.63 -0.68 -3.22
CA SER A 27 -1.72 -1.85 -4.12
C SER A 27 -0.39 -2.05 -4.86
N ALA A 28 -0.02 -3.31 -5.11
CA ALA A 28 1.18 -3.57 -5.90
C ALA A 28 1.00 -3.08 -7.35
N ALA A 29 -0.23 -3.04 -7.87
CA ALA A 29 -0.54 -2.48 -9.18
C ALA A 29 -0.15 -1.00 -9.27
N ASP A 30 -0.51 -0.19 -8.27
CA ASP A 30 -0.10 1.21 -8.21
C ASP A 30 1.42 1.36 -8.14
N VAL A 31 2.09 0.55 -7.31
CA VAL A 31 3.56 0.60 -7.19
C VAL A 31 4.25 0.21 -8.50
N ILE A 32 3.74 -0.80 -9.20
CA ILE A 32 4.25 -1.22 -10.52
C ILE A 32 4.04 -0.11 -11.55
N ASP A 33 2.89 0.56 -11.54
CA ASP A 33 2.59 1.69 -12.43
C ASP A 33 3.57 2.85 -12.18
N PHE A 34 3.76 3.26 -10.92
CA PHE A 34 4.75 4.28 -10.58
C PHE A 34 6.18 3.88 -10.99
N TYR A 35 6.54 2.60 -10.85
CA TYR A 35 7.87 2.12 -11.23
C TYR A 35 8.12 2.14 -12.75
N ARG A 36 7.10 1.82 -13.56
CA ARG A 36 7.23 1.69 -15.02
C ARG A 36 6.97 2.99 -15.77
N ASN A 37 5.95 3.72 -15.34
CA ASN A 37 5.40 4.86 -16.06
C ASN A 37 5.64 6.19 -15.33
N GLY A 38 6.17 6.16 -14.11
CA GLY A 38 6.48 7.36 -13.36
C GLY A 38 7.79 8.00 -13.80
N ASP A 39 7.80 9.34 -13.89
CA ASP A 39 9.00 10.12 -14.21
C ASP A 39 9.97 10.26 -13.02
N ARG A 40 9.53 9.85 -11.83
CA ARG A 40 10.27 10.01 -10.57
C ARG A 40 10.71 8.66 -10.03
N LYS A 41 11.93 8.60 -9.47
CA LYS A 41 12.46 7.43 -8.77
C LYS A 41 11.89 7.22 -7.36
N SER A 42 10.87 7.99 -6.98
CA SER A 42 10.17 7.90 -5.71
C SER A 42 8.67 8.07 -5.90
N ILE A 43 7.89 7.42 -5.05
CA ILE A 43 6.44 7.60 -4.99
C ILE A 43 6.15 8.72 -3.99
N PRO A 44 5.49 9.82 -4.39
CA PRO A 44 5.20 10.93 -3.49
C PRO A 44 4.29 10.52 -2.34
N TYR A 45 4.51 11.07 -1.14
CA TYR A 45 3.64 10.86 0.03
C TYR A 45 2.16 11.15 -0.26
N ALA A 46 1.87 12.20 -1.04
CA ALA A 46 0.50 12.53 -1.46
C ALA A 46 -0.20 11.38 -2.19
N SER A 47 0.54 10.58 -2.97
CA SER A 47 -0.03 9.41 -3.66
C SER A 47 -0.47 8.31 -2.69
N PHE A 48 0.16 8.19 -1.53
CA PHE A 48 -0.29 7.26 -0.48
C PHE A 48 -1.53 7.77 0.25
N LYS A 49 -1.66 9.09 0.43
CA LYS A 49 -2.89 9.70 0.97
C LYS A 49 -4.07 9.55 0.03
N GLU A 50 -3.82 9.59 -1.28
CA GLU A 50 -4.84 9.50 -2.32
C GLU A 50 -5.25 8.05 -2.63
N LYS A 51 -4.26 7.19 -2.91
CA LYS A 51 -4.49 5.83 -3.42
C LYS A 51 -4.32 4.74 -2.36
N GLY A 52 -3.59 5.03 -1.28
CA GLY A 52 -3.35 4.08 -0.21
C GLY A 52 -4.44 4.09 0.86
N VAL A 53 -4.38 3.12 1.76
CA VAL A 53 -5.23 3.05 2.95
C VAL A 53 -4.35 3.15 4.19
N LEU A 54 -4.61 4.16 5.02
CA LEU A 54 -3.91 4.34 6.30
C LEU A 54 -4.21 3.14 7.23
N VAL A 55 -3.15 2.55 7.76
CA VAL A 55 -3.18 1.49 8.76
C VAL A 55 -3.15 2.13 10.14
N ARG A 56 -4.11 1.78 10.99
CA ARG A 56 -4.11 2.20 12.39
C ARG A 56 -3.33 1.20 13.21
N LEU A 57 -2.40 1.69 14.03
CA LEU A 57 -1.70 0.84 14.99
C LEU A 57 -2.65 0.41 16.11
N GLY A 58 -2.48 -0.82 16.56
CA GLY A 58 -3.25 -1.45 17.64
C GLY A 58 -2.35 -1.93 18.77
N LEU A 59 -2.96 -2.56 19.77
CA LEU A 59 -2.21 -3.25 20.84
C LEU A 59 -1.84 -4.67 20.43
N ASN A 60 -2.77 -5.39 19.80
CA ASN A 60 -2.55 -6.74 19.28
C ASN A 60 -3.54 -7.03 18.14
N PRO A 61 -3.08 -7.13 16.88
CA PRO A 61 -1.69 -6.93 16.44
C PRO A 61 -1.26 -5.46 16.53
N VAL A 62 0.05 -5.21 16.61
CA VAL A 62 0.59 -3.83 16.62
C VAL A 62 0.30 -3.14 15.29
N LEU A 63 0.52 -3.83 14.17
CA LEU A 63 0.26 -3.34 12.83
C LEU A 63 -0.93 -4.09 12.24
N ASP A 64 -2.15 -3.62 12.52
CA ASP A 64 -3.39 -4.24 12.04
C ASP A 64 -3.70 -3.81 10.59
N TYR A 65 -2.93 -4.33 9.63
CA TYR A 65 -3.04 -3.97 8.22
C TYR A 65 -4.20 -4.67 7.49
N LEU A 66 -4.77 -5.74 8.07
CA LEU A 66 -5.82 -6.54 7.43
C LEU A 66 -7.08 -5.71 7.09
N PRO A 67 -7.62 -4.86 7.99
CA PRO A 67 -8.72 -3.97 7.65
C PRO A 67 -8.41 -3.05 6.47
N ALA A 68 -7.16 -2.59 6.34
CA ALA A 68 -6.74 -1.73 5.24
C ALA A 68 -6.69 -2.50 3.91
N VAL A 69 -6.22 -3.75 3.93
CA VAL A 69 -6.25 -4.64 2.75
C VAL A 69 -7.68 -4.96 2.33
N ILE A 70 -8.55 -5.34 3.27
CA ILE A 70 -9.97 -5.63 3.01
C ILE A 70 -10.63 -4.43 2.33
N LYS A 71 -10.42 -3.23 2.88
CA LYS A 71 -10.93 -1.98 2.31
C LYS A 71 -10.37 -1.70 0.91
N LEU A 72 -9.07 -1.90 0.70
CA LEU A 72 -8.43 -1.60 -0.59
C LEU A 72 -8.88 -2.54 -1.70
N PHE A 73 -9.12 -3.81 -1.40
CA PHE A 73 -9.46 -4.85 -2.37
C PHE A 73 -10.96 -5.20 -2.42
N ASN A 74 -11.80 -4.50 -1.64
CA ASN A 74 -13.25 -4.73 -1.53
C ASN A 74 -13.60 -6.20 -1.27
N LEU A 75 -12.96 -6.80 -0.27
CA LEU A 75 -13.18 -8.18 0.17
C LEU A 75 -14.33 -8.31 1.17
#